data_AF-A0A349D8I7-F1
#
_entry.id   AF-A0A349D8I7-F1
#
_cell.length_a   1.000
_cell.length_b   1.000
_cell.length_c   1.000
_cell.angle_alpha   90.00
_cell.angle_beta   90.00
_cell.angle_gamma   90.00
#
_symmetry.space_group_name_H-M   'P 1'
#
loop_
_entity.id
_entity.type
_entity.pdbx_description
1 polymer ?
#
loop_
_entity_poly.entity_id
_entity_poly.type
_entity_poly.pdbx_seq_one_letter_code
_entity_poly.pdbx_strand_id
1 'polypeptide(L)'
;MSLGDLPPRQKMINIMYLVLLALLAMNVSKEILHSFVIINEGLEETTGHFEDKIEATYSRFEKLELDDPIKVTPFYNRAKQVRDDANEIAELLEMIKTKVKADADQIAEDVADTTSLEHIHGKDNQEVGTYVLMGPNVPQMWGEASPEYEFSAPRLHVMIEKFNAEVADVLPELSEEELLAVQIPLHPVKMHGVEENWETANFYHLPLAAIVTNLSRFQADVRNIEAEVLRRLMGQITADDFKFDKLEPKVIPLNGTYITVGDSFKAQVIVAAYSTTTQPVLEISDVKDGVIQGFDSVKLTLENPDTSNVTVQAGIATYSVVPNTAGDYEWGGVIKIKGPRGDYKPYAFTHSFKAAKPSLVISPTAMNVFYKGLENPVEISAAGMSPDDLSLSVTGCAVSTKSKPEGKYVVKPSDNLKAKEVNVTVTAKGANAPKFKPMVYRIKTVPPPTPEFLGKRGSFKMSKAQLLSGDFITAKLDDFLFDLKFRVTEFKITVSAKGKTKTYNATSNRITPEMKGVLKTMSPGQSIIIKDLVAKRSDAKVGQPLDGNLIIEIQ
;
A
#
# COMPACT_ATOMS: atom_id res chain seq x y z
N MET A 1 -88.18 -3.25 27.39
CA MET A 1 -89.51 -2.63 27.22
C MET A 1 -90.56 -3.73 27.22
N SER A 2 -91.51 -3.67 28.15
CA SER A 2 -92.50 -4.72 28.41
C SER A 2 -93.55 -4.77 27.29
N LEU A 3 -93.60 -5.87 26.53
CA LEU A 3 -94.66 -6.22 25.57
C LEU A 3 -95.92 -6.75 26.28
N GLY A 4 -96.28 -6.16 27.42
CA GLY A 4 -97.44 -6.52 28.22
C GLY A 4 -98.75 -6.03 27.60
N ASP A 5 -99.65 -6.97 27.34
CA ASP A 5 -101.09 -6.83 27.02
C ASP A 5 -101.55 -5.84 25.93
N LEU A 6 -100.72 -5.65 24.89
CA LEU A 6 -101.14 -4.96 23.66
C LEU A 6 -101.90 -5.90 22.71
N PRO A 7 -102.94 -5.42 21.99
CA PRO A 7 -103.66 -6.22 21.00
C PRO A 7 -102.72 -6.71 19.87
N PRO A 8 -102.96 -7.89 19.27
CA PRO A 8 -102.01 -8.54 18.35
C PRO A 8 -101.51 -7.65 17.20
N ARG A 9 -102.38 -6.79 16.65
CA ARG A 9 -102.03 -5.82 15.61
C ARG A 9 -100.98 -4.80 16.08
N GLN A 10 -101.09 -4.32 17.32
CA GLN A 10 -100.18 -3.33 17.88
C GLN A 10 -98.85 -3.95 18.30
N LYS A 11 -98.85 -5.23 18.70
CA LYS A 11 -97.62 -6.01 18.86
C LYS A 11 -96.88 -6.18 17.53
N MET A 12 -97.58 -6.50 16.43
CA MET A 12 -96.96 -6.57 15.10
C MET A 12 -96.39 -5.22 14.64
N ILE A 13 -97.14 -4.13 14.84
CA ILE A 13 -96.66 -2.78 14.50
C ILE A 13 -95.42 -2.41 15.32
N ASN A 14 -95.42 -2.69 16.63
CA ASN A 14 -94.27 -2.40 17.49
C ASN A 14 -93.05 -3.25 17.14
N ILE A 15 -93.23 -4.54 16.81
CA ILE A 15 -92.14 -5.39 16.31
C ILE A 15 -91.62 -4.84 14.99
N MET A 16 -92.49 -4.42 14.07
CA MET A 16 -92.08 -3.81 12.81
C MET A 16 -91.30 -2.50 13.02
N TYR A 17 -91.73 -1.62 13.93
CA TYR A 17 -90.97 -0.41 14.28
C TYR A 17 -89.63 -0.72 14.94
N LEU A 18 -89.57 -1.75 15.80
CA LEU A 18 -88.32 -2.17 16.43
C LEU A 18 -87.36 -2.77 15.40
N VAL A 19 -87.87 -3.57 14.46
CA VAL A 19 -87.09 -4.12 13.34
C VAL A 19 -86.63 -3.01 12.39
N LEU A 20 -87.49 -2.04 12.03
CA LEU A 20 -87.11 -0.91 11.19
C LEU A 20 -86.11 0.03 11.88
N LEU A 21 -86.28 0.28 13.18
CA LEU A 21 -85.33 1.06 13.97
C LEU A 21 -83.99 0.34 14.13
N ALA A 22 -84.01 -0.99 14.31
CA ALA A 22 -82.80 -1.81 14.32
C ALA A 22 -82.12 -1.84 12.94
N LEU A 23 -82.86 -1.92 11.84
CA LEU A 23 -82.33 -1.83 10.48
C LEU A 23 -81.70 -0.46 10.20
N LEU A 24 -82.35 0.63 10.62
CA LEU A 24 -81.78 1.97 10.50
C LEU A 24 -80.52 2.14 11.37
N ALA A 25 -80.50 1.53 12.55
CA ALA A 25 -79.36 1.57 13.47
C ALA A 25 -78.19 0.67 13.04
N MET A 26 -78.43 -0.37 12.23
CA MET A 26 -77.37 -1.21 11.63
C MET A 26 -76.67 -0.52 10.46
N ASN A 27 -77.32 0.47 9.83
CA ASN A 27 -76.69 1.26 8.78
C ASN A 27 -75.72 2.28 9.37
N VAL A 28 -74.54 2.39 8.77
CA VAL A 28 -73.50 3.33 9.22
C VAL A 28 -73.86 4.76 8.81
N SER A 29 -73.56 5.74 9.66
CA SER A 29 -73.78 7.16 9.36
C SER A 29 -73.00 7.59 8.11
N LYS A 30 -73.64 8.37 7.23
CA LYS A 30 -73.01 8.93 6.03
C LYS A 30 -71.77 9.77 6.33
N GLU A 31 -71.75 10.46 7.47
CA GLU A 31 -70.61 11.26 7.93
C GLU A 31 -69.40 10.38 8.28
N ILE A 32 -69.65 9.21 8.88
CA ILE A 32 -68.60 8.23 9.20
C ILE A 32 -68.04 7.63 7.90
N LEU A 33 -68.89 7.28 6.94
CA LEU A 33 -68.44 6.77 5.62
C LEU A 33 -67.61 7.80 4.85
N HIS A 34 -68.02 9.06 4.88
CA HIS A 34 -67.23 10.15 4.28
C HIS A 34 -65.86 10.32 4.95
N SER A 35 -65.78 10.07 6.26
CA SER A 35 -64.51 10.14 6.98
C SER A 35 -63.53 9.04 6.51
N PHE A 36 -64.04 7.83 6.22
CA PHE A 36 -63.23 6.76 5.60
C PHE A 36 -62.73 7.15 4.21
N VAL A 37 -63.55 7.83 3.39
CA VAL A 37 -63.12 8.32 2.07
C VAL A 37 -61.94 9.29 2.20
N ILE A 38 -62.05 10.31 3.07
CA ILE A 38 -60.96 11.28 3.30
C ILE A 38 -59.68 10.58 3.77
N ILE A 39 -59.80 9.62 4.70
CA ILE A 39 -58.63 8.89 5.21
C ILE A 39 -58.00 8.06 4.09
N ASN A 40 -58.81 7.39 3.27
CA ASN A 40 -58.32 6.60 2.14
C ASN A 40 -57.55 7.46 1.14
N GLU A 41 -58.09 8.62 0.74
CA GLU A 41 -57.41 9.55 -0.17
C GLU A 41 -56.07 10.03 0.40
N GLY A 42 -56.03 10.40 1.69
CA GLY A 42 -54.78 10.78 2.35
C GLY A 42 -53.76 9.62 2.42
N LEU A 43 -54.22 8.38 2.59
CA LEU A 43 -53.36 7.19 2.54
C LEU A 43 -52.84 6.91 1.14
N GLU A 44 -53.67 7.05 0.09
CA GLU A 44 -53.25 6.90 -1.30
C GLU A 44 -52.20 7.97 -1.68
N GLU A 45 -52.40 9.23 -1.30
CA GLU A 45 -51.40 10.29 -1.49
C GLU A 45 -50.09 10.00 -0.73
N THR A 46 -50.20 9.53 0.51
CA THR A 46 -49.04 9.14 1.33
C THR A 46 -48.27 7.98 0.70
N THR A 47 -48.97 6.97 0.19
CA THR A 47 -48.38 5.84 -0.55
C THR A 47 -47.61 6.33 -1.78
N GLY A 48 -48.20 7.23 -2.58
CA GLY A 48 -47.51 7.83 -3.73
C GLY A 48 -46.22 8.55 -3.35
N HIS A 49 -46.21 9.31 -2.24
CA HIS A 49 -44.99 9.94 -1.73
C HIS A 49 -43.93 8.94 -1.27
N PHE A 50 -44.33 7.80 -0.70
CA PHE A 50 -43.36 6.75 -0.38
C PHE A 50 -42.78 6.13 -1.65
N GLU A 51 -43.58 5.87 -2.67
CA GLU A 51 -43.12 5.32 -3.96
C GLU A 51 -42.11 6.26 -4.64
N ASP A 52 -42.39 7.55 -4.71
CA ASP A 52 -41.44 8.56 -5.22
C ASP A 52 -40.10 8.52 -4.47
N LYS A 53 -40.15 8.41 -3.14
CA LYS A 53 -38.96 8.38 -2.27
C LYS A 53 -38.18 7.08 -2.41
N ILE A 54 -38.88 5.96 -2.58
CA ILE A 54 -38.31 4.63 -2.83
C ILE A 54 -37.57 4.64 -4.17
N GLU A 55 -38.21 5.13 -5.24
CA GLU A 55 -37.61 5.23 -6.57
C GLU A 55 -36.36 6.13 -6.57
N ALA A 56 -36.43 7.27 -5.90
CA ALA A 56 -35.28 8.15 -5.72
C ALA A 56 -34.12 7.46 -4.97
N THR A 57 -34.43 6.60 -4.01
CA THR A 57 -33.43 5.86 -3.24
C THR A 57 -32.82 4.73 -4.06
N TYR A 58 -33.60 4.00 -4.85
CA TYR A 58 -33.08 3.01 -5.80
C TYR A 58 -32.20 3.64 -6.87
N SER A 59 -32.60 4.79 -7.42
CA SER A 59 -31.77 5.58 -8.35
C SER A 59 -30.42 5.97 -7.73
N ARG A 60 -30.38 6.18 -6.40
CA ARG A 60 -29.14 6.45 -5.67
C ARG A 60 -28.30 5.19 -5.49
N PHE A 61 -28.92 4.05 -5.20
CA PHE A 61 -28.21 2.75 -5.16
C PHE A 61 -27.51 2.45 -6.49
N GLU A 62 -28.20 2.65 -7.62
CA GLU A 62 -27.63 2.42 -8.96
C GLU A 62 -26.41 3.30 -9.24
N LYS A 63 -26.46 4.58 -8.84
CA LYS A 63 -25.30 5.48 -8.95
C LYS A 63 -24.11 5.00 -8.12
N LEU A 64 -24.36 4.55 -6.88
CA LEU A 64 -23.31 4.04 -6.01
C LEU A 64 -22.75 2.70 -6.50
N GLU A 65 -23.57 1.85 -7.12
CA GLU A 65 -23.12 0.61 -7.74
C GLU A 65 -22.20 0.85 -8.93
N LEU A 66 -22.44 1.90 -9.72
CA LEU A 66 -21.52 2.31 -10.79
C LEU A 66 -20.15 2.75 -10.26
N ASP A 67 -20.10 3.36 -9.07
CA ASP A 67 -18.88 3.82 -8.43
C ASP A 67 -18.11 2.68 -7.73
N ASP A 68 -18.79 1.81 -6.98
CA ASP A 68 -18.20 0.65 -6.29
C ASP A 68 -19.12 -0.59 -6.36
N PRO A 69 -19.03 -1.38 -7.46
CA PRO A 69 -19.86 -2.56 -7.63
C PRO A 69 -19.59 -3.63 -6.56
N ILE A 70 -18.35 -3.76 -6.10
CA ILE A 70 -17.94 -4.84 -5.19
C ILE A 70 -18.61 -4.66 -3.83
N LYS A 71 -18.64 -3.41 -3.34
CA LYS A 71 -19.24 -3.09 -2.05
C LYS A 71 -20.77 -3.01 -2.12
N VAL A 72 -21.34 -2.44 -3.18
CA VAL A 72 -22.76 -2.04 -3.22
C VAL A 72 -23.69 -3.15 -3.71
N THR A 73 -23.27 -3.99 -4.67
CA THR A 73 -24.12 -5.04 -5.26
C THR A 73 -24.77 -5.99 -4.23
N PRO A 74 -24.09 -6.46 -3.16
CA PRO A 74 -24.73 -7.30 -2.14
C PRO A 74 -25.91 -6.62 -1.43
N PHE A 75 -25.79 -5.33 -1.10
CA PHE A 75 -26.85 -4.56 -0.45
C PHE A 75 -27.98 -4.24 -1.42
N TYR A 76 -27.65 -3.94 -2.68
CA TYR A 76 -28.64 -3.67 -3.72
C TYR A 76 -29.47 -4.91 -4.07
N ASN A 77 -28.87 -6.10 -4.09
CA ASN A 77 -29.61 -7.35 -4.30
C ASN A 77 -30.60 -7.61 -3.16
N ARG A 78 -30.20 -7.41 -1.90
CA ARG A 78 -31.11 -7.50 -0.75
C ARG A 78 -32.25 -6.49 -0.84
N ALA A 79 -31.93 -5.25 -1.23
CA ALA A 79 -32.93 -4.21 -1.45
C ALA A 79 -33.92 -4.57 -2.57
N LYS A 80 -33.49 -5.29 -3.62
CA LYS A 80 -34.37 -5.78 -4.68
C LYS A 80 -35.30 -6.89 -4.22
N GLN A 81 -34.82 -7.82 -3.38
CA GLN A 81 -35.67 -8.88 -2.82
C GLN A 81 -36.88 -8.27 -2.09
N VAL A 82 -36.64 -7.31 -1.21
CA VAL A 82 -37.70 -6.60 -0.47
C VAL A 82 -38.61 -5.82 -1.42
N ARG A 83 -38.09 -5.24 -2.51
CA ARG A 83 -38.89 -4.55 -3.53
C ARG A 83 -39.87 -5.48 -4.21
N ASP A 84 -39.38 -6.65 -4.62
CA ASP A 84 -40.14 -7.60 -5.41
C ASP A 84 -41.28 -8.16 -4.54
N ASP A 85 -41.01 -8.53 -3.28
CA ASP A 85 -42.05 -8.94 -2.33
C ASP A 85 -43.03 -7.80 -2.00
N ALA A 86 -42.56 -6.56 -1.82
CA ALA A 86 -43.41 -5.40 -1.57
C ALA A 86 -44.34 -5.08 -2.75
N ASN A 87 -43.84 -5.20 -3.98
CA ASN A 87 -44.64 -5.03 -5.19
C ASN A 87 -45.67 -6.14 -5.35
N GLU A 88 -45.33 -7.40 -5.09
CA GLU A 88 -46.29 -8.51 -5.12
C GLU A 88 -47.46 -8.27 -4.13
N ILE A 89 -47.16 -7.77 -2.92
CA ILE A 89 -48.20 -7.42 -1.93
C ILE A 89 -49.02 -6.21 -2.38
N ALA A 90 -48.38 -5.15 -2.89
CA ALA A 90 -49.08 -3.95 -3.36
C ALA A 90 -50.02 -4.27 -4.54
N GLU A 91 -49.58 -5.09 -5.50
CA GLU A 91 -50.40 -5.58 -6.61
C GLU A 91 -51.59 -6.39 -6.10
N LEU A 92 -51.39 -7.28 -5.13
CA LEU A 92 -52.48 -8.02 -4.51
C LEU A 92 -53.49 -7.09 -3.82
N LEU A 93 -53.02 -6.11 -3.06
CA LEU A 93 -53.88 -5.14 -2.38
C LEU A 93 -54.71 -4.31 -3.37
N GLU A 94 -54.12 -3.89 -4.50
CA GLU A 94 -54.87 -3.21 -5.57
C GLU A 94 -55.91 -4.12 -6.21
N MET A 95 -55.55 -5.36 -6.56
CA MET A 95 -56.48 -6.34 -7.12
C MET A 95 -57.67 -6.60 -6.18
N ILE A 96 -57.42 -6.73 -4.88
CA ILE A 96 -58.49 -6.90 -3.88
C ILE A 96 -59.37 -5.65 -3.80
N LYS A 97 -58.79 -4.45 -3.75
CA LYS A 97 -59.57 -3.19 -3.73
C LYS A 97 -60.47 -3.08 -4.96
N THR A 98 -59.94 -3.36 -6.15
CA THR A 98 -60.71 -3.34 -7.41
C THR A 98 -61.81 -4.39 -7.40
N LYS A 99 -61.53 -5.61 -6.94
CA LYS A 99 -62.53 -6.69 -6.87
C LYS A 99 -63.68 -6.36 -5.92
N VAL A 100 -63.35 -5.88 -4.72
CA VAL A 100 -64.32 -5.51 -3.68
C VAL A 100 -65.20 -4.34 -4.13
N LYS A 101 -64.64 -3.34 -4.82
CA LYS A 101 -65.40 -2.24 -5.44
C LYS A 101 -66.32 -2.74 -6.57
N ALA A 102 -65.82 -3.59 -7.45
CA ALA A 102 -66.56 -4.13 -8.59
C ALA A 102 -67.78 -4.93 -8.16
N ASP A 103 -67.59 -5.85 -7.19
CA ASP A 103 -68.66 -6.70 -6.68
C ASP A 103 -69.70 -5.90 -5.87
N ALA A 104 -69.31 -4.79 -5.24
CA ALA A 104 -70.21 -3.94 -4.45
C ALA A 104 -71.20 -3.13 -5.31
N ASP A 105 -70.73 -2.57 -6.42
CA ASP A 105 -71.54 -1.75 -7.33
C ASP A 105 -72.03 -2.53 -8.57
N GLN A 106 -71.66 -3.81 -8.69
CA GLN A 106 -71.93 -4.66 -9.86
C GLN A 106 -71.45 -4.03 -11.18
N ILE A 107 -70.28 -3.41 -11.12
CA ILE A 107 -69.60 -2.79 -12.26
C ILE A 107 -68.49 -3.71 -12.77
N ALA A 108 -68.05 -3.48 -14.01
CA ALA A 108 -66.90 -4.20 -14.55
C ALA A 108 -65.60 -3.77 -13.83
N GLU A 109 -64.65 -4.70 -13.69
CA GLU A 109 -63.43 -4.51 -12.90
C GLU A 109 -62.54 -3.39 -13.48
N ASP A 110 -62.55 -3.16 -14.79
CA ASP A 110 -61.85 -2.06 -15.47
C ASP A 110 -62.40 -0.67 -15.08
N VAL A 111 -63.71 -0.58 -14.85
CA VAL A 111 -64.35 0.64 -14.36
C VAL A 111 -64.07 0.82 -12.87
N ALA A 112 -64.08 -0.26 -12.09
CA ALA A 112 -63.82 -0.22 -10.65
C ALA A 112 -62.39 0.23 -10.30
N ASP A 113 -61.42 -0.14 -11.12
CA ASP A 113 -60.00 0.20 -10.96
C ASP A 113 -59.76 1.72 -10.99
N THR A 114 -60.39 2.41 -11.93
CA THR A 114 -60.26 3.88 -12.10
C THR A 114 -61.21 4.68 -11.21
N THR A 115 -62.09 4.00 -10.46
CA THR A 115 -63.11 4.66 -9.64
C THR A 115 -62.58 4.90 -8.22
N SER A 116 -62.49 6.19 -7.86
CA SER A 116 -62.18 6.63 -6.50
C SER A 116 -63.23 6.15 -5.50
N LEU A 117 -62.82 5.91 -4.26
CA LEU A 117 -63.72 5.43 -3.21
C LEU A 117 -64.92 6.36 -3.00
N GLU A 118 -64.78 7.68 -3.23
CA GLU A 118 -65.87 8.65 -3.16
C GLU A 118 -67.05 8.33 -4.12
N HIS A 119 -66.78 7.74 -5.28
CA HIS A 119 -67.77 7.52 -6.34
C HIS A 119 -68.47 6.16 -6.26
N ILE A 120 -68.03 5.28 -5.36
CA ILE A 120 -68.67 3.97 -5.14
C ILE A 120 -70.01 4.16 -4.40
N HIS A 121 -71.08 3.51 -4.82
CA HIS A 121 -72.39 3.63 -4.18
C HIS A 121 -72.53 2.70 -2.96
N GLY A 122 -72.05 1.46 -3.05
CA GLY A 122 -72.11 0.43 -2.01
C GLY A 122 -71.13 0.59 -0.85
N LYS A 123 -70.74 1.81 -0.47
CA LYS A 123 -69.74 2.08 0.58
C LYS A 123 -70.10 1.53 1.96
N ASP A 124 -71.40 1.44 2.24
CA ASP A 124 -71.98 0.96 3.48
C ASP A 124 -72.21 -0.56 3.50
N ASN A 125 -71.96 -1.26 2.38
CA ASN A 125 -72.14 -2.69 2.26
C ASN A 125 -71.16 -3.44 3.17
N GLN A 126 -71.68 -4.31 4.04
CA GLN A 126 -70.90 -5.05 5.04
C GLN A 126 -70.67 -6.53 4.64
N GLU A 127 -71.34 -7.00 3.59
CA GLU A 127 -71.33 -8.41 3.20
C GLU A 127 -70.31 -8.67 2.08
N VAL A 128 -70.21 -7.78 1.09
CA VAL A 128 -69.37 -8.00 -0.10
C VAL A 128 -67.91 -8.14 0.25
N GLY A 129 -67.36 -7.21 1.04
CA GLY A 129 -65.95 -7.28 1.42
C GLY A 129 -65.64 -8.51 2.27
N THR A 130 -66.53 -8.89 3.19
CA THR A 130 -66.40 -10.14 3.96
C THR A 130 -66.45 -11.38 3.07
N TYR A 131 -67.36 -11.43 2.09
CA TYR A 131 -67.48 -12.55 1.18
C TYR A 131 -66.23 -12.71 0.29
N VAL A 132 -65.72 -11.62 -0.29
CA VAL A 132 -64.54 -11.67 -1.15
C VAL A 132 -63.30 -12.09 -0.35
N LEU A 133 -63.07 -11.46 0.81
CA LEU A 133 -61.84 -11.64 1.57
C LEU A 133 -61.82 -12.91 2.43
N MET A 134 -62.95 -13.26 3.03
CA MET A 134 -63.01 -14.36 4.00
C MET A 134 -63.92 -15.51 3.55
N GLY A 135 -64.91 -15.25 2.70
CA GLY A 135 -65.79 -16.28 2.16
C GLY A 135 -67.14 -16.39 2.86
N PRO A 136 -67.96 -17.38 2.47
CA PRO A 136 -69.37 -17.44 2.83
C PRO A 136 -69.67 -17.83 4.29
N ASN A 137 -68.75 -18.54 4.98
CA ASN A 137 -69.00 -19.12 6.30
C ASN A 137 -67.82 -18.90 7.27
N VAL A 138 -67.76 -17.76 7.96
CA VAL A 138 -66.81 -17.55 9.07
C VAL A 138 -67.16 -18.51 10.23
N PRO A 139 -66.22 -19.32 10.78
CA PRO A 139 -64.76 -19.14 10.78
C PRO A 139 -63.99 -19.88 9.67
N GLN A 140 -64.65 -20.60 8.76
CA GLN A 140 -63.99 -21.33 7.67
C GLN A 140 -63.74 -20.39 6.49
N MET A 141 -62.51 -19.89 6.39
CA MET A 141 -62.10 -18.97 5.32
C MET A 141 -61.80 -19.69 3.99
N TRP A 142 -61.64 -18.93 2.91
CA TRP A 142 -61.14 -19.45 1.63
C TRP A 142 -59.82 -20.23 1.81
N GLY A 143 -59.78 -21.46 1.31
CA GLY A 143 -58.56 -22.27 1.28
C GLY A 143 -57.89 -22.24 -0.10
N GLU A 144 -56.59 -22.56 -0.16
CA GLU A 144 -55.74 -22.52 -1.37
C GLU A 144 -56.32 -23.23 -2.61
N ALA A 145 -57.18 -24.23 -2.41
CA ALA A 145 -57.84 -24.95 -3.50
C ALA A 145 -59.01 -24.20 -4.16
N SER A 146 -59.43 -23.05 -3.60
CA SER A 146 -60.57 -22.27 -4.08
C SER A 146 -60.07 -21.17 -5.05
N PRO A 147 -60.71 -20.94 -6.21
CA PRO A 147 -60.36 -19.84 -7.09
C PRO A 147 -60.35 -18.47 -6.39
N GLU A 148 -61.25 -18.28 -5.43
CA GLU A 148 -61.44 -17.04 -4.67
C GLU A 148 -60.31 -16.79 -3.65
N TYR A 149 -59.46 -17.80 -3.38
CA TYR A 149 -58.27 -17.63 -2.53
C TYR A 149 -57.32 -16.56 -3.07
N GLU A 150 -57.34 -16.33 -4.39
CA GLU A 150 -56.51 -15.33 -5.05
C GLU A 150 -56.71 -13.91 -4.52
N PHE A 151 -57.93 -13.57 -4.09
CA PHE A 151 -58.28 -12.25 -3.57
C PHE A 151 -58.57 -12.27 -2.05
N SER A 152 -58.11 -13.30 -1.36
CA SER A 152 -58.51 -13.59 0.02
C SER A 152 -57.55 -13.00 1.08
N ALA A 153 -58.09 -12.69 2.26
CA ALA A 153 -57.31 -12.24 3.41
C ALA A 153 -56.28 -13.28 3.91
N PRO A 154 -56.56 -14.60 3.91
CA PRO A 154 -55.55 -15.61 4.25
C PRO A 154 -54.32 -15.61 3.32
N ARG A 155 -54.51 -15.36 2.01
CA ARG A 155 -53.40 -15.23 1.07
C ARG A 155 -52.55 -14.00 1.38
N LEU A 156 -53.21 -12.86 1.66
CA LEU A 156 -52.54 -11.63 2.07
C LEU A 156 -51.74 -11.84 3.38
N HIS A 157 -52.31 -12.54 4.37
CA HIS A 157 -51.64 -12.85 5.63
C HIS A 157 -50.34 -13.64 5.39
N VAL A 158 -50.37 -14.68 4.57
CA VAL A 158 -49.18 -15.49 4.24
C VAL A 158 -48.11 -14.66 3.52
N MET A 159 -48.50 -13.78 2.59
CA MET A 159 -47.54 -12.90 1.91
C MET A 159 -46.88 -11.90 2.88
N ILE A 160 -47.67 -11.30 3.78
CA ILE A 160 -47.13 -10.38 4.78
C ILE A 160 -46.21 -11.12 5.77
N GLU A 161 -46.54 -12.35 6.14
CA GLU A 161 -45.68 -13.19 6.99
C GLU A 161 -44.33 -13.48 6.30
N LYS A 162 -44.36 -13.85 5.01
CA LYS A 162 -43.16 -14.02 4.19
C LYS A 162 -42.34 -12.73 4.11
N PHE A 163 -42.98 -11.60 3.85
CA PHE A 163 -42.33 -10.29 3.77
C PHE A 163 -41.68 -9.89 5.10
N ASN A 164 -42.38 -10.06 6.22
CA ASN A 164 -41.83 -9.80 7.56
C ASN A 164 -40.61 -10.68 7.88
N ALA A 165 -40.58 -11.93 7.38
CA ALA A 165 -39.44 -12.82 7.51
C ALA A 165 -38.26 -12.38 6.64
N GLU A 166 -38.49 -12.03 5.37
CA GLU A 166 -37.45 -11.54 4.45
C GLU A 166 -36.83 -10.22 4.98
N VAL A 167 -37.65 -9.30 5.51
CA VAL A 167 -37.16 -8.07 6.14
C VAL A 167 -36.22 -8.37 7.32
N ALA A 168 -36.53 -9.39 8.12
CA ALA A 168 -35.66 -9.82 9.22
C ALA A 168 -34.33 -10.41 8.72
N ASP A 169 -34.36 -11.20 7.65
CA ASP A 169 -33.18 -11.80 7.04
C ASP A 169 -32.27 -10.76 6.37
N VAL A 170 -32.84 -9.71 5.78
CA VAL A 170 -32.11 -8.61 5.15
C VAL A 170 -31.42 -7.72 6.19
N LEU A 171 -32.00 -7.61 7.40
CA LEU A 171 -31.51 -6.75 8.49
C LEU A 171 -31.21 -7.54 9.78
N PRO A 172 -30.21 -8.46 9.77
CA PRO A 172 -29.90 -9.32 10.92
C PRO A 172 -29.27 -8.57 12.11
N GLU A 173 -28.89 -7.31 11.92
CA GLU A 173 -28.25 -6.48 12.95
C GLU A 173 -29.27 -5.80 13.89
N LEU A 174 -30.57 -5.89 13.59
CA LEU A 174 -31.62 -5.24 14.39
C LEU A 174 -31.87 -5.97 15.70
N SER A 175 -32.13 -5.18 16.75
CA SER A 175 -32.70 -5.73 17.99
C SER A 175 -34.15 -6.17 17.78
N GLU A 176 -34.67 -7.06 18.64
CA GLU A 176 -36.07 -7.51 18.57
C GLU A 176 -37.07 -6.34 18.61
N GLU A 177 -36.80 -5.31 19.41
CA GLU A 177 -37.65 -4.11 19.50
C GLU A 177 -37.66 -3.29 18.20
N GLU A 178 -36.51 -3.16 17.54
CA GLU A 178 -36.41 -2.45 16.27
C GLU A 178 -37.03 -3.24 15.12
N LEU A 179 -36.96 -4.58 15.17
CA LEU A 179 -37.58 -5.44 14.17
C LEU A 179 -39.10 -5.33 14.23
N LEU A 180 -39.68 -5.31 15.43
CA LEU A 180 -41.13 -5.11 15.62
C LEU A 180 -41.62 -3.76 15.08
N ALA A 181 -40.77 -2.74 15.06
CA ALA A 181 -41.10 -1.43 14.50
C ALA A 181 -41.07 -1.39 12.95
N VAL A 182 -40.49 -2.41 12.31
CA VAL A 182 -40.30 -2.53 10.85
C VAL A 182 -41.06 -3.76 10.32
N GLN A 183 -42.08 -4.23 11.05
CA GLN A 183 -42.94 -5.34 10.68
C GLN A 183 -44.41 -4.95 10.75
N ILE A 184 -45.21 -5.58 9.89
CA ILE A 184 -46.66 -5.43 9.96
C ILE A 184 -47.19 -6.37 11.05
N PRO A 185 -47.90 -5.86 12.07
CA PRO A 185 -48.41 -6.69 13.15
C PRO A 185 -49.59 -7.56 12.67
N LEU A 186 -49.40 -8.89 12.75
CA LEU A 186 -50.41 -9.91 12.42
C LEU A 186 -51.02 -10.59 13.66
N HIS A 187 -50.83 -10.01 14.86
CA HIS A 187 -51.31 -10.63 16.09
C HIS A 187 -52.83 -10.46 16.29
N PRO A 188 -53.49 -11.38 17.01
CA PRO A 188 -54.91 -11.26 17.35
C PRO A 188 -55.22 -9.95 18.04
N VAL A 189 -56.35 -9.33 17.66
CA VAL A 189 -56.77 -8.02 18.18
C VAL A 189 -57.94 -8.22 19.15
N LYS A 190 -57.93 -7.50 20.27
CA LYS A 190 -59.05 -7.50 21.21
C LYS A 190 -60.18 -6.61 20.71
N MET A 191 -61.24 -7.23 20.20
CA MET A 191 -62.47 -6.58 19.78
C MET A 191 -63.58 -6.92 20.76
N HIS A 192 -64.21 -5.91 21.37
CA HIS A 192 -65.32 -6.09 22.33
C HIS A 192 -65.04 -7.05 23.50
N GLY A 193 -63.77 -7.19 23.92
CA GLY A 193 -63.35 -8.05 25.03
C GLY A 193 -63.07 -9.52 24.64
N VAL A 194 -63.20 -9.87 23.36
CA VAL A 194 -62.83 -11.17 22.79
C VAL A 194 -61.60 -10.99 21.89
N GLU A 195 -60.69 -11.98 21.90
CA GLU A 195 -59.57 -12.02 20.95
C GLU A 195 -60.07 -12.55 19.61
N GLU A 196 -59.97 -11.72 18.58
CA GLU A 196 -60.32 -12.05 17.21
C GLU A 196 -59.05 -12.17 16.36
N ASN A 197 -59.05 -13.10 15.41
CA ASN A 197 -57.96 -13.24 14.44
C ASN A 197 -57.81 -11.97 13.61
N TRP A 198 -56.60 -11.73 13.08
CA TRP A 198 -56.28 -10.50 12.33
C TRP A 198 -57.19 -10.31 11.11
N GLU A 199 -57.50 -11.37 10.37
CA GLU A 199 -58.38 -11.32 9.19
C GLU A 199 -59.79 -10.92 9.59
N THR A 200 -60.33 -11.56 10.64
CA THR A 200 -61.67 -11.25 11.16
C THR A 200 -61.74 -9.81 11.67
N ALA A 201 -60.74 -9.37 12.43
CA ALA A 201 -60.71 -8.02 13.00
C ALA A 201 -60.66 -6.91 11.94
N ASN A 202 -59.97 -7.15 10.81
CA ASN A 202 -59.78 -6.14 9.77
C ASN A 202 -60.79 -6.21 8.62
N PHE A 203 -61.52 -7.32 8.42
CA PHE A 203 -62.35 -7.54 7.23
C PHE A 203 -63.75 -8.12 7.48
N TYR A 204 -64.09 -8.54 8.71
CA TYR A 204 -65.41 -9.12 9.02
C TYR A 204 -66.47 -8.07 9.31
N HIS A 205 -67.57 -8.13 8.55
CA HIS A 205 -68.79 -7.34 8.76
C HIS A 205 -68.54 -5.82 8.86
N LEU A 206 -67.45 -5.36 8.24
CA LEU A 206 -67.09 -3.95 8.16
C LEU A 206 -67.66 -3.35 6.88
N PRO A 207 -68.07 -2.06 6.90
CA PRO A 207 -68.45 -1.36 5.68
C PRO A 207 -67.34 -1.41 4.64
N LEU A 208 -67.70 -1.50 3.37
CA LEU A 208 -66.80 -1.51 2.24
C LEU A 208 -65.76 -0.39 2.30
N ALA A 209 -66.18 0.83 2.67
CA ALA A 209 -65.28 1.96 2.81
C ALA A 209 -64.20 1.73 3.86
N ALA A 210 -64.52 1.07 4.98
CA ALA A 210 -63.55 0.73 6.01
C ALA A 210 -62.59 -0.38 5.54
N ILE A 211 -63.09 -1.37 4.81
CA ILE A 211 -62.27 -2.45 4.23
C ILE A 211 -61.26 -1.88 3.24
N VAL A 212 -61.70 -1.05 2.28
CA VAL A 212 -60.80 -0.40 1.31
C VAL A 212 -59.78 0.49 2.02
N THR A 213 -60.20 1.25 3.03
CA THR A 213 -59.28 2.08 3.83
C THR A 213 -58.23 1.23 4.56
N ASN A 214 -58.62 0.07 5.13
CA ASN A 214 -57.68 -0.85 5.77
C ASN A 214 -56.67 -1.44 4.78
N LEU A 215 -57.11 -1.78 3.56
CA LEU A 215 -56.21 -2.24 2.49
C LEU A 215 -55.20 -1.16 2.10
N SER A 216 -55.66 0.09 1.92
CA SER A 216 -54.79 1.23 1.64
C SER A 216 -53.82 1.53 2.79
N ARG A 217 -54.24 1.32 4.05
CA ARG A 217 -53.33 1.40 5.21
C ARG A 217 -52.22 0.36 5.11
N PHE A 218 -52.55 -0.91 4.82
CA PHE A 218 -51.53 -1.95 4.69
C PHE A 218 -50.57 -1.68 3.52
N GLN A 219 -51.04 -1.12 2.41
CA GLN A 219 -50.19 -0.70 1.30
C GLN A 219 -49.20 0.38 1.74
N ALA A 220 -49.67 1.39 2.48
CA ALA A 220 -48.82 2.42 3.05
C ALA A 220 -47.79 1.85 4.04
N ASP A 221 -48.19 0.88 4.87
CA ASP A 221 -47.29 0.19 5.81
C ASP A 221 -46.18 -0.59 5.08
N VAL A 222 -46.53 -1.35 4.02
CA VAL A 222 -45.57 -2.07 3.17
C VAL A 222 -44.56 -1.10 2.55
N ARG A 223 -45.02 0.00 1.95
CA ARG A 223 -44.14 1.02 1.34
C ARG A 223 -43.28 1.74 2.37
N ASN A 224 -43.83 2.03 3.54
CA ASN A 224 -43.06 2.64 4.63
C ASN A 224 -41.94 1.70 5.13
N ILE A 225 -42.23 0.41 5.28
CA ILE A 225 -41.23 -0.61 5.65
C ILE A 225 -40.15 -0.72 4.58
N GLU A 226 -40.53 -0.82 3.31
CA GLU A 226 -39.58 -0.83 2.17
C GLU A 226 -38.65 0.40 2.21
N ALA A 227 -39.21 1.61 2.38
CA ALA A 227 -38.43 2.84 2.48
C ALA A 227 -37.47 2.85 3.69
N GLU A 228 -37.89 2.30 4.82
CA GLU A 228 -37.07 2.19 6.03
C GLU A 228 -35.92 1.18 5.85
N VAL A 229 -36.19 0.02 5.24
CA VAL A 229 -35.16 -0.97 4.88
C VAL A 229 -34.13 -0.34 3.96
N LEU A 230 -34.56 0.34 2.90
CA LEU A 230 -33.67 1.05 1.97
C LEU A 230 -32.80 2.09 2.66
N ARG A 231 -33.39 2.88 3.56
CA ARG A 231 -32.67 3.88 4.36
C ARG A 231 -31.57 3.25 5.20
N ARG A 232 -31.85 2.10 5.83
CA ARG A 232 -30.87 1.38 6.67
C ARG A 232 -29.76 0.75 5.86
N LEU A 233 -30.08 0.07 4.75
CA LEU A 233 -29.09 -0.51 3.84
C LEU A 233 -28.16 0.58 3.27
N MET A 234 -28.71 1.73 2.87
CA MET A 234 -27.94 2.90 2.43
C MET A 234 -27.05 3.46 3.54
N GLY A 235 -27.57 3.49 4.77
CA GLY A 235 -26.82 3.87 5.97
C GLY A 235 -25.63 2.95 6.22
N GLN A 236 -25.78 1.64 6.06
CA GLN A 236 -24.70 0.67 6.24
C GLN A 236 -23.59 0.83 5.19
N ILE A 237 -23.93 1.08 3.92
CA ILE A 237 -22.94 1.34 2.87
C ILE A 237 -22.05 2.52 3.26
N THR A 238 -22.65 3.62 3.71
CA THR A 238 -21.94 4.86 4.04
C THR A 238 -21.29 4.85 5.42
N ALA A 239 -21.76 4.01 6.35
CA ALA A 239 -21.24 3.92 7.72
C ALA A 239 -19.80 3.40 7.78
N ASP A 240 -19.35 2.65 6.78
CA ASP A 240 -17.98 2.16 6.67
C ASP A 240 -17.03 3.11 5.92
N ASP A 241 -17.53 4.23 5.40
CA ASP A 241 -16.71 5.17 4.64
C ASP A 241 -15.88 6.05 5.58
N PHE A 242 -14.56 5.96 5.43
CA PHE A 242 -13.63 6.87 6.07
C PHE A 242 -13.80 8.29 5.51
N LYS A 243 -13.90 9.27 6.41
CA LYS A 243 -13.96 10.69 6.03
C LYS A 243 -12.55 11.25 5.86
N PHE A 244 -12.17 11.56 4.62
CA PHE A 244 -10.91 12.21 4.28
C PHE A 244 -11.16 13.66 3.83
N ASP A 245 -10.26 14.57 4.20
CA ASP A 245 -10.37 16.00 3.86
C ASP A 245 -9.33 16.46 2.84
N LYS A 246 -8.25 15.69 2.65
CA LYS A 246 -7.20 15.98 1.68
C LYS A 246 -6.92 14.79 0.78
N LEU A 247 -6.77 15.10 -0.50
CA LEU A 247 -6.34 14.19 -1.56
C LEU A 247 -5.01 14.70 -2.10
N GLU A 248 -3.96 13.91 -2.01
CA GLU A 248 -2.65 14.23 -2.58
C GLU A 248 -2.12 13.07 -3.42
N PRO A 249 -1.58 13.31 -4.62
CA PRO A 249 -0.85 12.27 -5.35
C PRO A 249 0.44 11.93 -4.60
N LYS A 250 0.70 10.64 -4.41
CA LYS A 250 1.95 10.10 -3.86
C LYS A 250 2.60 9.20 -4.90
N VAL A 251 3.91 9.33 -5.04
CA VAL A 251 4.73 8.55 -5.98
C VAL A 251 5.56 7.56 -5.19
N ILE A 252 5.39 6.28 -5.47
CA ILE A 252 6.10 5.17 -4.83
C ILE A 252 7.06 4.56 -5.86
N PRO A 253 8.38 4.82 -5.76
CA PRO A 253 9.36 4.26 -6.67
C PRO A 253 9.55 2.75 -6.41
N LEU A 254 9.43 1.91 -7.45
CA LEU A 254 9.57 0.45 -7.35
C LEU A 254 11.04 0.00 -7.35
N ASN A 255 11.92 0.75 -8.03
CA ASN A 255 13.36 0.47 -8.10
C ASN A 255 14.22 1.49 -7.33
N GLY A 256 13.63 2.14 -6.32
CA GLY A 256 14.30 3.17 -5.53
C GLY A 256 14.43 4.51 -6.26
N THR A 257 15.05 5.48 -5.58
CA THR A 257 15.20 6.86 -6.08
C THR A 257 16.54 7.11 -6.78
N TYR A 258 17.49 6.18 -6.68
CA TYR A 258 18.81 6.30 -7.28
C TYR A 258 18.97 5.30 -8.42
N ILE A 259 19.07 5.81 -9.65
CA ILE A 259 19.08 5.00 -10.88
C ILE A 259 20.23 5.46 -11.76
N THR A 260 20.93 4.51 -12.37
CA THR A 260 22.04 4.79 -13.28
C THR A 260 21.53 5.19 -14.67
N VAL A 261 22.25 6.09 -15.33
CA VAL A 261 21.92 6.53 -16.71
C VAL A 261 21.92 5.32 -17.65
N GLY A 262 20.78 5.07 -18.31
CA GLY A 262 20.56 3.92 -19.20
C GLY A 262 19.68 2.81 -18.61
N ASP A 263 19.32 2.89 -17.32
CA ASP A 263 18.35 2.00 -16.69
C ASP A 263 16.94 2.62 -16.66
N SER A 264 15.89 1.80 -16.56
CA SER A 264 14.48 2.24 -16.60
C SER A 264 13.97 2.60 -15.20
N PHE A 265 13.43 3.81 -15.01
CA PHE A 265 12.71 4.18 -13.79
C PHE A 265 11.28 3.63 -13.79
N LYS A 266 10.87 3.01 -12.68
CA LYS A 266 9.51 2.50 -12.48
C LYS A 266 8.94 3.03 -11.18
N ALA A 267 7.76 3.64 -11.24
CA ALA A 267 7.04 4.13 -10.06
C ALA A 267 5.54 3.90 -10.19
N GLN A 268 4.88 3.69 -9.06
CA GLN A 268 3.43 3.72 -8.93
C GLN A 268 3.00 5.10 -8.48
N VAL A 269 2.00 5.67 -9.14
CA VAL A 269 1.39 6.94 -8.76
C VAL A 269 0.00 6.64 -8.23
N ILE A 270 -0.22 6.94 -6.96
CA ILE A 270 -1.49 6.71 -6.27
C ILE A 270 -2.04 8.02 -5.74
N VAL A 271 -3.36 8.13 -5.61
CA VAL A 271 -3.98 9.23 -4.86
C VAL A 271 -4.12 8.78 -3.41
N ALA A 272 -3.40 9.45 -2.51
CA ALA A 272 -3.52 9.23 -1.08
C ALA A 272 -4.60 10.16 -0.52
N ALA A 273 -5.62 9.56 0.09
CA ALA A 273 -6.64 10.27 0.85
C ALA A 273 -6.31 10.17 2.35
N TYR A 274 -6.28 11.30 3.05
CA TYR A 274 -6.06 11.33 4.50
C TYR A 274 -6.81 12.50 5.15
N SER A 275 -6.89 12.49 6.48
CA SER A 275 -7.62 13.49 7.26
C SER A 275 -6.65 14.36 8.05
N THR A 276 -6.68 15.68 7.90
CA THR A 276 -5.88 16.61 8.71
C THR A 276 -6.38 16.76 10.14
N THR A 277 -7.67 16.47 10.35
CA THR A 277 -8.34 16.58 11.65
C THR A 277 -8.18 15.33 12.51
N THR A 278 -8.12 14.15 11.87
CA THR A 278 -8.00 12.86 12.56
C THR A 278 -6.58 12.33 12.45
N GLN A 279 -5.84 12.34 13.55
CA GLN A 279 -4.45 11.90 13.57
C GLN A 279 -4.37 10.37 13.61
N PRO A 280 -3.63 9.72 12.68
CA PRO A 280 -3.37 8.29 12.77
C PRO A 280 -2.39 8.00 13.91
N VAL A 281 -2.45 6.78 14.44
CA VAL A 281 -1.48 6.27 15.40
C VAL A 281 -0.54 5.33 14.66
N LEU A 282 0.74 5.68 14.57
CA LEU A 282 1.76 4.85 13.94
C LEU A 282 2.60 4.19 15.04
N GLU A 283 2.61 2.86 15.03
CA GLU A 283 3.37 2.01 15.95
C GLU A 283 4.41 1.23 15.14
N ILE A 284 5.68 1.29 15.56
CA ILE A 284 6.81 0.68 14.84
C ILE A 284 7.36 -0.48 15.65
N SER A 285 7.85 -1.51 14.96
CA SER A 285 8.58 -2.62 15.56
C SER A 285 9.70 -3.09 14.64
N ASP A 286 10.66 -3.81 15.20
CA ASP A 286 11.76 -4.41 14.46
C ASP A 286 11.23 -5.48 13.49
N VAL A 287 11.78 -5.52 12.29
CA VAL A 287 11.49 -6.56 11.28
C VAL A 287 12.68 -7.50 11.19
N LYS A 288 12.43 -8.81 11.25
CA LYS A 288 13.42 -9.85 10.91
C LYS A 288 12.82 -10.81 9.90
N ASP A 289 13.56 -11.05 8.82
CA ASP A 289 13.16 -11.94 7.72
C ASP A 289 11.77 -11.61 7.15
N GLY A 290 11.45 -10.31 7.03
CA GLY A 290 10.16 -9.84 6.53
C GLY A 290 8.97 -9.99 7.50
N VAL A 291 9.19 -10.48 8.72
CA VAL A 291 8.16 -10.61 9.77
C VAL A 291 8.36 -9.53 10.83
N ILE A 292 7.28 -8.83 11.16
CA ILE A 292 7.27 -7.83 12.23
C ILE A 292 7.34 -8.56 13.58
N GLN A 293 8.34 -8.26 14.41
CA GLN A 293 8.50 -8.92 15.70
C GLN A 293 7.36 -8.49 16.66
N GLY A 294 6.76 -9.47 17.35
CA GLY A 294 5.67 -9.23 18.30
C GLY A 294 4.33 -8.86 17.65
N PHE A 295 4.16 -9.10 16.35
CA PHE A 295 2.92 -8.84 15.63
C PHE A 295 1.95 -10.03 15.74
N ASP A 296 0.79 -9.81 16.36
CA ASP A 296 -0.32 -10.75 16.36
C ASP A 296 -1.10 -10.58 15.03
N SER A 297 -1.02 -11.55 14.13
CA SER A 297 -1.68 -11.50 12.82
C SER A 297 -3.21 -11.60 12.89
N VAL A 298 -3.77 -12.07 14.02
CA VAL A 298 -5.22 -12.21 14.22
C VAL A 298 -5.80 -10.92 14.80
N LYS A 299 -5.08 -10.26 15.72
CA LYS A 299 -5.51 -9.00 16.33
C LYS A 299 -4.97 -7.76 15.61
N LEU A 300 -3.99 -7.91 14.73
CA LEU A 300 -3.27 -6.85 14.03
C LEU A 300 -2.66 -5.82 15.00
N THR A 301 -2.14 -6.30 16.13
CA THR A 301 -1.54 -5.49 17.22
C THR A 301 -0.08 -5.84 17.45
N LEU A 302 0.69 -4.87 17.93
CA LEU A 302 2.10 -5.03 18.30
C LEU A 302 2.28 -5.15 19.82
N GLU A 303 3.06 -6.13 20.25
CA GLU A 303 3.58 -6.20 21.61
C GLU A 303 4.78 -5.24 21.76
N ASN A 304 4.69 -4.27 22.67
CA ASN A 304 5.69 -3.23 22.93
C ASN A 304 6.05 -2.34 21.72
N PRO A 305 5.12 -1.51 21.22
CA PRO A 305 5.36 -0.65 20.07
C PRO A 305 6.36 0.49 20.39
N ASP A 306 7.31 0.74 19.48
CA ASP A 306 8.15 1.93 19.51
C ASP A 306 7.44 3.08 18.78
N THR A 307 7.30 4.20 19.47
CA THR A 307 6.72 5.45 18.95
C THR A 307 7.66 6.64 19.12
N SER A 308 8.87 6.42 19.65
CA SER A 308 9.81 7.48 20.04
C SER A 308 10.30 8.33 18.87
N ASN A 309 10.41 7.72 17.68
CA ASN A 309 10.90 8.35 16.45
C ASN A 309 9.77 8.74 15.48
N VAL A 310 8.53 8.77 15.97
CA VAL A 310 7.33 9.09 15.18
C VAL A 310 6.84 10.49 15.52
N THR A 311 6.61 11.29 14.51
CA THR A 311 5.95 12.60 14.63
C THR A 311 4.70 12.61 13.78
N VAL A 312 3.56 12.99 14.34
CA VAL A 312 2.30 13.06 13.60
C VAL A 312 1.89 14.52 13.46
N GLN A 313 1.75 14.98 12.21
CA GLN A 313 1.29 16.34 11.91
C GLN A 313 0.33 16.31 10.72
N ALA A 314 -0.81 16.99 10.88
CA ALA A 314 -1.82 17.15 9.83
C ALA A 314 -2.24 15.83 9.14
N GLY A 315 -2.40 14.75 9.92
CA GLY A 315 -2.81 13.43 9.40
C GLY A 315 -1.68 12.59 8.84
N ILE A 316 -0.43 13.07 8.85
CA ILE A 316 0.74 12.36 8.34
C ILE A 316 1.63 11.96 9.50
N ALA A 317 1.85 10.65 9.66
CA ALA A 317 2.84 10.10 10.57
C ALA A 317 4.21 10.00 9.86
N THR A 318 5.21 10.68 10.39
CA THR A 318 6.57 10.72 9.88
C THR A 318 7.49 9.96 10.83
N TYR A 319 8.14 8.93 10.32
CA TYR A 319 9.20 8.19 11.02
C TYR A 319 10.57 8.70 10.57
N SER A 320 11.47 8.96 11.51
CA SER A 320 12.84 9.43 11.22
C SER A 320 13.87 8.61 11.98
N VAL A 321 14.79 7.96 11.25
CA VAL A 321 15.90 7.18 11.83
C VAL A 321 17.22 7.55 11.14
N VAL A 322 18.29 7.65 11.93
CA VAL A 322 19.65 7.91 11.43
C VAL A 322 20.45 6.60 11.46
N PRO A 323 20.72 5.96 10.31
CA PRO A 323 21.53 4.74 10.28
C PRO A 323 23.01 5.04 10.57
N ASN A 324 23.60 4.32 11.52
CA ASN A 324 25.01 4.48 11.90
C ASN A 324 25.97 3.54 11.15
N THR A 325 25.45 2.50 10.51
CA THR A 325 26.23 1.50 9.78
C THR A 325 25.78 1.41 8.33
N ALA A 326 26.70 1.05 7.43
CA ALA A 326 26.31 0.76 6.06
C ALA A 326 25.61 -0.60 6.01
N GLY A 327 24.54 -0.71 5.24
CA GLY A 327 23.79 -1.96 5.11
C GLY A 327 22.36 -1.75 4.67
N ASP A 328 21.65 -2.87 4.59
CA ASP A 328 20.22 -2.91 4.32
C ASP A 328 19.48 -2.89 5.65
N TYR A 329 18.53 -1.97 5.78
CA TYR A 329 17.69 -1.81 6.96
C TYR A 329 16.25 -2.17 6.60
N GLU A 330 15.67 -3.10 7.34
CA GLU A 330 14.25 -3.41 7.27
C GLU A 330 13.54 -2.78 8.47
N TRP A 331 12.35 -2.25 8.23
CA TRP A 331 11.49 -1.68 9.26
C TRP A 331 10.02 -1.94 8.91
N GLY A 332 9.17 -1.92 9.92
CA GLY A 332 7.77 -2.23 9.75
C GLY A 332 6.97 -1.85 10.97
N GLY A 333 5.67 -1.98 10.86
CA GLY A 333 4.79 -1.55 11.93
C GLY A 333 3.33 -1.62 11.53
N VAL A 334 2.51 -0.97 12.35
CA VAL A 334 1.06 -0.89 12.17
C VAL A 334 0.65 0.57 12.23
N ILE A 335 -0.05 1.03 11.20
CA ILE A 335 -0.74 2.31 11.22
C ILE A 335 -2.22 2.08 11.54
N LYS A 336 -2.71 2.75 12.57
CA LYS A 336 -4.10 2.67 13.03
C LYS A 336 -4.84 3.94 12.62
N ILE A 337 -5.92 3.78 11.86
CA ILE A 337 -6.78 4.88 11.41
C ILE A 337 -8.10 4.77 12.15
N LYS A 338 -8.60 5.90 12.69
CA LYS A 338 -9.89 5.94 13.37
C LYS A 338 -11.02 5.83 12.34
N GLY A 339 -11.83 4.79 12.47
CA GLY A 339 -13.02 4.54 11.69
C GLY A 339 -14.22 5.41 12.12
N PRO A 340 -15.32 5.39 11.35
CA PRO A 340 -16.49 6.22 11.59
C PRO A 340 -17.20 5.88 12.91
N ARG A 341 -17.10 4.62 13.36
CA ARG A 341 -17.66 4.13 14.64
C ARG A 341 -16.73 4.41 15.83
N GLY A 342 -15.60 5.08 15.60
CA GLY A 342 -14.62 5.44 16.63
C GLY A 342 -13.62 4.34 16.98
N ASP A 343 -13.75 3.17 16.37
CA ASP A 343 -12.80 2.07 16.38
C ASP A 343 -11.53 2.42 15.61
N TYR A 344 -10.38 1.85 15.99
CA TYR A 344 -9.14 2.00 15.22
C TYR A 344 -8.97 0.78 14.30
N LYS A 345 -8.96 0.98 12.98
CA LYS A 345 -8.64 -0.07 12.00
C LYS A 345 -7.12 -0.10 11.77
N PRO A 346 -6.43 -1.21 12.11
CA PRO A 346 -5.00 -1.36 11.94
C PRO A 346 -4.62 -1.82 10.52
N TYR A 347 -3.54 -1.26 9.98
CA TYR A 347 -2.93 -1.66 8.71
C TYR A 347 -1.44 -1.91 8.93
N ALA A 348 -1.01 -3.16 8.72
CA ALA A 348 0.39 -3.55 8.86
C ALA A 348 1.18 -3.26 7.57
N PHE A 349 2.45 -2.91 7.72
CA PHE A 349 3.37 -2.72 6.59
C PHE A 349 4.80 -3.11 6.95
N THR A 350 5.56 -3.46 5.91
CA THR A 350 7.02 -3.68 5.97
C THR A 350 7.67 -2.94 4.80
N HIS A 351 8.84 -2.35 5.05
CA HIS A 351 9.61 -1.66 4.03
C HIS A 351 11.10 -1.78 4.35
N SER A 352 11.96 -1.69 3.33
CA SER A 352 13.41 -1.64 3.50
C SER A 352 14.02 -0.37 2.88
N PHE A 353 15.14 0.07 3.41
CA PHE A 353 15.98 1.11 2.82
C PHE A 353 17.46 0.76 2.96
N LYS A 354 18.29 1.26 2.04
CA LYS A 354 19.74 1.03 2.06
C LYS A 354 20.46 2.26 2.58
N ALA A 355 21.38 2.06 3.51
CA ALA A 355 22.31 3.10 3.96
C ALA A 355 23.71 2.81 3.41
N ALA A 356 24.28 3.76 2.68
CA ALA A 356 25.64 3.70 2.18
C ALA A 356 26.53 4.70 2.92
N LYS A 357 27.80 4.35 3.15
CA LYS A 357 28.78 5.32 3.64
C LYS A 357 29.02 6.37 2.55
N PRO A 358 29.12 7.67 2.91
CA PRO A 358 29.57 8.69 1.97
C PRO A 358 30.94 8.30 1.38
N SER A 359 31.07 8.31 0.06
CA SER A 359 32.34 8.06 -0.63
C SER A 359 32.77 9.31 -1.39
N LEU A 360 34.04 9.67 -1.29
CA LEU A 360 34.65 10.78 -1.99
C LEU A 360 35.88 10.27 -2.75
N VAL A 361 35.90 10.49 -4.06
CA VAL A 361 37.03 10.09 -4.92
C VAL A 361 37.82 11.32 -5.32
N ILE A 362 39.04 11.43 -4.80
CA ILE A 362 40.01 12.44 -5.23
C ILE A 362 41.13 11.71 -5.96
N SER A 363 41.19 11.85 -7.28
CA SER A 363 42.20 11.19 -8.11
C SER A 363 43.07 12.22 -8.84
N PRO A 364 44.37 12.32 -8.51
CA PRO A 364 45.28 13.22 -9.21
C PRO A 364 45.47 12.78 -10.68
N THR A 365 45.07 13.62 -11.63
CA THR A 365 45.07 13.32 -13.07
C THR A 365 46.47 13.04 -13.63
N ALA A 366 47.50 13.74 -13.13
CA ALA A 366 48.87 13.56 -13.55
C ALA A 366 49.54 12.29 -12.98
N MET A 367 48.91 11.60 -12.03
CA MET A 367 49.47 10.45 -11.31
C MET A 367 48.87 9.11 -11.73
N ASN A 368 48.15 9.04 -12.86
CA ASN A 368 47.66 7.79 -13.45
C ASN A 368 48.81 6.94 -14.05
N VAL A 369 49.72 6.47 -13.19
CA VAL A 369 50.95 5.75 -13.55
C VAL A 369 51.07 4.46 -12.74
N PHE A 370 51.39 3.36 -13.41
CA PHE A 370 51.87 2.14 -12.76
C PHE A 370 53.36 1.92 -13.04
N TYR A 371 54.11 1.56 -12.01
CA TYR A 371 55.52 1.20 -12.12
C TYR A 371 55.69 -0.29 -12.36
N LYS A 372 56.51 -0.64 -13.36
CA LYS A 372 56.84 -2.04 -13.70
C LYS A 372 57.54 -2.75 -12.53
N GLY A 373 57.17 -4.00 -12.33
CA GLY A 373 57.75 -4.88 -11.32
C GLY A 373 57.35 -4.57 -9.88
N LEU A 374 56.69 -3.44 -9.63
CA LEU A 374 56.21 -3.04 -8.31
C LEU A 374 54.74 -3.39 -8.11
N GLU A 375 54.38 -3.57 -6.85
CA GLU A 375 52.99 -3.67 -6.41
C GLU A 375 52.39 -2.27 -6.30
N ASN A 376 51.55 -1.91 -7.28
CA ASN A 376 50.90 -0.59 -7.31
C ASN A 376 49.53 -0.70 -6.62
N PRO A 377 49.34 -0.11 -5.43
CA PRO A 377 48.05 -0.14 -4.74
C PRO A 377 47.03 0.74 -5.48
N VAL A 378 45.80 0.24 -5.60
CA VAL A 378 44.66 0.93 -6.22
C VAL A 378 43.44 0.72 -5.35
N GLU A 379 42.63 1.76 -5.21
CA GLU A 379 41.33 1.70 -4.57
C GLU A 379 40.26 2.00 -5.61
N ILE A 380 39.19 1.20 -5.62
CA ILE A 380 38.04 1.44 -6.50
C ILE A 380 36.80 1.71 -5.67
N SER A 381 36.04 2.70 -6.11
CA SER A 381 34.71 3.00 -5.61
C SER A 381 33.83 3.44 -6.78
N ALA A 382 32.55 3.08 -6.71
CA ALA A 382 31.54 3.47 -7.68
C ALA A 382 30.30 3.97 -6.93
N ALA A 383 29.76 5.10 -7.38
CA ALA A 383 28.62 5.73 -6.72
C ALA A 383 27.37 4.83 -6.78
N GLY A 384 26.79 4.54 -5.62
CA GLY A 384 25.60 3.69 -5.50
C GLY A 384 25.87 2.19 -5.57
N MET A 385 27.12 1.75 -5.45
CA MET A 385 27.48 0.32 -5.43
C MET A 385 28.36 -0.04 -4.24
N SER A 386 28.16 -1.24 -3.70
CA SER A 386 29.05 -1.79 -2.68
C SER A 386 30.40 -2.16 -3.32
N PRO A 387 31.54 -1.88 -2.66
CA PRO A 387 32.86 -2.32 -3.13
C PRO A 387 32.97 -3.84 -3.36
N ASP A 388 32.19 -4.64 -2.62
CA ASP A 388 32.17 -6.11 -2.73
C ASP A 388 31.60 -6.60 -4.07
N ASP A 389 30.74 -5.81 -4.69
CA ASP A 389 30.13 -6.13 -5.99
C ASP A 389 31.00 -5.68 -7.18
N LEU A 390 32.10 -4.95 -6.91
CA LEU A 390 33.02 -4.45 -7.92
C LEU A 390 34.21 -5.39 -8.08
N SER A 391 34.64 -5.58 -9.33
CA SER A 391 35.85 -6.32 -9.67
C SER A 391 36.73 -5.53 -10.63
N LEU A 392 38.04 -5.55 -10.37
CA LEU A 392 39.06 -4.85 -11.14
C LEU A 392 39.77 -5.81 -12.09
N SER A 393 39.89 -5.42 -13.36
CA SER A 393 40.74 -6.10 -14.33
C SER A 393 41.62 -5.09 -15.07
N VAL A 394 42.87 -5.48 -15.36
CA VAL A 394 43.83 -4.64 -16.08
C VAL A 394 44.45 -5.46 -17.20
N THR A 395 44.37 -4.96 -18.43
CA THR A 395 44.88 -5.68 -19.59
C THR A 395 46.39 -5.94 -19.47
N GLY A 396 46.79 -7.21 -19.52
CA GLY A 396 48.21 -7.62 -19.52
C GLY A 396 48.95 -7.44 -18.18
N CYS A 397 48.24 -7.15 -17.08
CA CYS A 397 48.82 -7.03 -15.74
C CYS A 397 48.21 -8.06 -14.78
N ALA A 398 48.98 -8.47 -13.76
CA ALA A 398 48.43 -9.27 -12.68
C ALA A 398 47.70 -8.35 -11.70
N VAL A 399 46.47 -8.73 -11.30
CA VAL A 399 45.67 -8.01 -10.31
C VAL A 399 45.41 -8.95 -9.14
N SER A 400 45.71 -8.49 -7.93
CA SER A 400 45.39 -9.20 -6.69
C SER A 400 44.52 -8.33 -5.80
N THR A 401 43.59 -8.96 -5.09
CA THR A 401 42.72 -8.26 -4.13
C THR A 401 43.38 -8.24 -2.76
N LYS A 402 43.52 -7.05 -2.16
CA LYS A 402 43.97 -6.91 -0.77
C LYS A 402 42.81 -6.93 0.22
N SER A 403 41.72 -6.24 -0.10
CA SER A 403 40.49 -6.23 0.69
C SER A 403 39.29 -5.91 -0.21
N LYS A 404 38.34 -6.84 -0.33
CA LYS A 404 37.10 -6.61 -1.11
C LYS A 404 36.17 -5.57 -0.46
N PRO A 405 35.90 -5.63 0.87
CA PRO A 405 34.97 -4.68 1.50
C PRO A 405 35.46 -3.23 1.47
N GLU A 406 36.77 -3.03 1.36
CA GLU A 406 37.39 -1.70 1.25
C GLU A 406 37.72 -1.31 -0.20
N GLY A 407 37.39 -2.15 -1.19
CA GLY A 407 37.68 -1.87 -2.60
C GLY A 407 39.19 -1.77 -2.93
N LYS A 408 40.07 -2.40 -2.14
CA LYS A 408 41.53 -2.30 -2.27
C LYS A 408 42.11 -3.44 -3.11
N TYR A 409 42.82 -3.05 -4.15
CA TYR A 409 43.48 -3.92 -5.12
C TYR A 409 44.96 -3.57 -5.26
N VAL A 410 45.73 -4.51 -5.79
CA VAL A 410 47.13 -4.31 -6.18
C VAL A 410 47.29 -4.73 -7.63
N VAL A 411 47.85 -3.83 -8.43
CA VAL A 411 48.18 -4.06 -9.83
C VAL A 411 49.69 -4.21 -9.95
N LYS A 412 50.14 -5.34 -10.51
CA LYS A 412 51.55 -5.62 -10.76
C LYS A 412 51.79 -5.81 -12.27
N PRO A 413 52.25 -4.76 -12.97
CA PRO A 413 52.71 -4.88 -14.35
C PRO A 413 53.98 -5.74 -14.41
N SER A 414 54.04 -6.65 -15.38
CA SER A 414 55.23 -7.48 -15.62
C SER A 414 56.45 -6.63 -16.02
N ASP A 415 57.64 -7.03 -15.59
CA ASP A 415 58.91 -6.38 -15.98
C ASP A 415 59.10 -6.37 -17.51
N ASN A 416 58.59 -7.40 -18.19
CA ASN A 416 58.71 -7.57 -19.64
C ASN A 416 57.58 -6.91 -20.44
N LEU A 417 56.67 -6.18 -19.79
CA LEU A 417 55.53 -5.56 -20.46
C LEU A 417 56.03 -4.49 -21.44
N LYS A 418 55.76 -4.66 -22.75
CA LYS A 418 56.14 -3.71 -23.80
C LYS A 418 55.19 -2.53 -23.96
N ALA A 419 53.96 -2.66 -23.45
CA ALA A 419 52.94 -1.61 -23.53
C ALA A 419 53.37 -0.36 -22.74
N LYS A 420 53.13 0.82 -23.33
CA LYS A 420 53.35 2.12 -22.68
C LYS A 420 52.13 2.56 -21.85
N GLU A 421 50.96 2.00 -22.14
CA GLU A 421 49.69 2.30 -21.49
C GLU A 421 48.87 1.02 -21.31
N VAL A 422 48.02 0.99 -20.29
CA VAL A 422 47.09 -0.12 -20.00
C VAL A 422 45.70 0.42 -19.68
N ASN A 423 44.69 -0.36 -20.05
CA ASN A 423 43.31 -0.07 -19.71
C ASN A 423 42.93 -0.76 -18.42
N VAL A 424 42.44 0.02 -17.47
CA VAL A 424 41.85 -0.43 -16.21
C VAL A 424 40.34 -0.48 -16.41
N THR A 425 39.78 -1.68 -16.28
CA THR A 425 38.35 -1.94 -16.47
C THR A 425 37.77 -2.45 -15.15
N VAL A 426 36.74 -1.76 -14.68
CA VAL A 426 35.95 -2.17 -13.52
C VAL A 426 34.67 -2.81 -14.04
N THR A 427 34.25 -3.93 -13.46
CA THR A 427 32.98 -4.59 -13.74
C THR A 427 32.22 -4.78 -12.43
N ALA A 428 30.91 -4.50 -12.46
CA ALA A 428 30.01 -4.78 -11.35
C ALA A 428 29.29 -6.13 -11.55
N LYS A 429 28.91 -6.77 -10.46
CA LYS A 429 28.17 -8.04 -10.45
C LYS A 429 26.69 -7.80 -10.75
N GLY A 430 26.11 -8.51 -11.72
CA GLY A 430 24.68 -8.47 -12.06
C GLY A 430 24.40 -8.48 -13.57
N ALA A 431 23.25 -9.02 -13.99
CA ALA A 431 22.87 -9.15 -15.41
C ALA A 431 22.69 -7.78 -16.12
N ASN A 432 22.27 -6.76 -15.37
CA ASN A 432 22.13 -5.37 -15.83
C ASN A 432 23.21 -4.44 -15.24
N ALA A 433 24.37 -4.98 -14.86
CA ALA A 433 25.45 -4.17 -14.31
C ALA A 433 25.88 -3.08 -15.31
N PRO A 434 26.02 -1.81 -14.88
CA PRO A 434 26.43 -0.74 -15.77
C PRO A 434 27.85 -0.98 -16.27
N LYS A 435 28.07 -0.62 -17.54
CA LYS A 435 29.38 -0.71 -18.19
C LYS A 435 30.18 0.54 -17.88
N PHE A 436 31.21 0.40 -17.06
CA PHE A 436 32.15 1.49 -16.78
C PHE A 436 33.07 1.71 -17.98
N LYS A 437 33.36 2.97 -18.30
CA LYS A 437 34.33 3.31 -19.33
C LYS A 437 35.74 2.93 -18.84
N PRO A 438 36.55 2.23 -19.65
CA PRO A 438 37.93 1.92 -19.28
C PRO A 438 38.75 3.19 -19.02
N MET A 439 39.55 3.17 -17.95
CA MET A 439 40.48 4.25 -17.60
C MET A 439 41.90 3.91 -18.07
N VAL A 440 42.58 4.87 -18.69
CA VAL A 440 43.94 4.67 -19.22
C VAL A 440 44.98 5.03 -18.15
N TYR A 441 45.87 4.08 -17.86
CA TYR A 441 47.04 4.27 -16.99
C TYR A 441 48.33 4.14 -17.79
N ARG A 442 49.29 5.03 -17.53
CA ARG A 442 50.61 5.00 -18.15
C ARG A 442 51.50 4.00 -17.41
N ILE A 443 52.31 3.26 -18.15
CA ILE A 443 53.30 2.35 -17.58
C ILE A 443 54.67 3.02 -17.59
N LYS A 444 55.28 3.20 -16.41
CA LYS A 444 56.65 3.71 -16.27
C LYS A 444 57.57 2.66 -15.67
N THR A 445 58.84 2.73 -16.02
CA THR A 445 59.90 2.02 -15.30
C THR A 445 60.27 2.83 -14.05
N VAL A 446 60.83 2.15 -13.05
CA VAL A 446 61.41 2.85 -11.90
C VAL A 446 62.60 3.68 -12.40
N PRO A 447 62.70 4.97 -12.02
CA PRO A 447 63.84 5.78 -12.38
C PRO A 447 65.17 5.16 -11.88
N PRO A 448 66.27 5.34 -12.63
CA PRO A 448 67.58 4.90 -12.17
C PRO A 448 67.96 5.60 -10.85
N PRO A 449 68.55 4.89 -9.86
CA PRO A 449 69.02 5.49 -8.62
C PRO A 449 70.29 6.28 -8.89
N THR A 450 70.62 7.19 -7.98
CA THR A 450 71.89 7.92 -8.01
C THR A 450 72.93 7.23 -7.12
N PRO A 451 74.21 7.18 -7.54
CA PRO A 451 75.28 6.64 -6.72
C PRO A 451 75.61 7.58 -5.55
N GLU A 452 76.04 7.01 -4.43
CA GLU A 452 76.53 7.75 -3.26
C GLU A 452 77.82 7.13 -2.73
N PHE A 453 78.72 7.97 -2.26
CA PHE A 453 79.89 7.55 -1.50
C PHE A 453 79.99 8.37 -0.22
N LEU A 454 79.91 7.69 0.93
CA LEU A 454 79.83 8.32 2.26
C LEU A 454 78.74 9.41 2.35
N GLY A 455 77.59 9.19 1.71
CA GLY A 455 76.45 10.12 1.70
C GLY A 455 76.63 11.35 0.78
N LYS A 456 77.72 11.43 0.01
CA LYS A 456 77.94 12.50 -0.99
C LYS A 456 77.69 11.98 -2.42
N ARG A 457 77.25 12.88 -3.30
CA ARG A 457 76.85 12.59 -4.68
C ARG A 457 77.51 13.53 -5.69
N GLY A 458 77.56 13.09 -6.94
CA GLY A 458 78.10 13.89 -8.05
C GLY A 458 79.59 14.19 -7.89
N SER A 459 79.98 15.44 -8.12
CA SER A 459 81.36 15.91 -7.99
C SER A 459 81.56 16.59 -6.65
N PHE A 460 82.47 16.07 -5.82
CA PHE A 460 82.75 16.64 -4.50
C PHE A 460 84.21 16.48 -4.10
N LYS A 461 84.61 17.32 -3.14
CA LYS A 461 85.93 17.28 -2.51
C LYS A 461 85.88 16.55 -1.18
N MET A 462 86.93 15.79 -0.86
CA MET A 462 87.09 15.15 0.44
C MET A 462 88.56 14.98 0.81
N SER A 463 88.83 14.87 2.12
CA SER A 463 90.18 14.58 2.59
C SER A 463 90.58 13.14 2.26
N LYS A 464 91.89 12.92 2.12
CA LYS A 464 92.44 11.57 1.89
C LYS A 464 92.03 10.56 2.98
N ALA A 465 91.89 11.01 4.22
CA ALA A 465 91.43 10.15 5.32
C ALA A 465 89.97 9.70 5.15
N GLN A 466 89.09 10.62 4.74
CA GLN A 466 87.68 10.30 4.46
C GLN A 466 87.56 9.33 3.29
N LEU A 467 88.32 9.57 2.21
CA LEU A 467 88.35 8.67 1.05
C LEU A 467 88.77 7.24 1.42
N LEU A 468 89.77 7.08 2.29
CA LEU A 468 90.25 5.77 2.72
C LEU A 468 89.33 5.07 3.73
N SER A 469 88.47 5.80 4.43
CA SER A 469 87.47 5.24 5.35
C SER A 469 86.24 4.64 4.65
N GLY A 470 85.97 5.05 3.41
CA GLY A 470 84.83 4.56 2.65
C GLY A 470 85.12 3.19 2.03
N ASP A 471 84.37 2.17 2.48
CA ASP A 471 84.52 0.80 1.97
C ASP A 471 83.50 0.44 0.89
N PHE A 472 82.35 1.11 0.88
CA PHE A 472 81.20 0.74 0.05
C PHE A 472 80.68 1.92 -0.75
N ILE A 473 80.21 1.62 -1.96
CA ILE A 473 79.40 2.53 -2.77
C ILE A 473 77.94 2.12 -2.59
N THR A 474 77.09 3.07 -2.27
CA THR A 474 75.65 2.89 -2.11
C THR A 474 74.91 3.53 -3.27
N ALA A 475 73.64 3.14 -3.45
CA ALA A 475 72.77 3.71 -4.45
C ALA A 475 71.46 4.10 -3.78
N LYS A 476 71.01 5.33 -4.01
CA LYS A 476 69.78 5.85 -3.43
C LYS A 476 68.96 6.58 -4.50
N LEU A 477 67.66 6.35 -4.45
CA LEU A 477 66.68 7.07 -5.25
C LEU A 477 65.96 8.04 -4.32
N ASP A 478 66.15 9.33 -4.54
CA ASP A 478 65.42 10.36 -3.78
C ASP A 478 64.08 10.68 -4.45
N ASP A 479 63.15 11.22 -3.67
CA ASP A 479 61.84 11.71 -4.10
C ASP A 479 60.99 10.67 -4.86
N PHE A 480 61.16 9.39 -4.54
CA PHE A 480 60.34 8.31 -5.09
C PHE A 480 59.24 7.88 -4.12
N LEU A 481 58.04 7.66 -4.66
CA LEU A 481 56.83 7.34 -3.89
C LEU A 481 56.86 5.95 -3.22
N PHE A 482 57.78 5.08 -3.62
CA PHE A 482 57.93 3.74 -3.05
C PHE A 482 59.27 3.62 -2.33
N ASP A 483 59.28 2.98 -1.17
CA ASP A 483 60.51 2.67 -0.45
C ASP A 483 61.24 1.50 -1.13
N LEU A 484 62.30 1.81 -1.89
CA LEU A 484 63.07 0.84 -2.66
C LEU A 484 64.52 0.79 -2.18
N LYS A 485 65.02 -0.44 -2.00
CA LYS A 485 66.41 -0.69 -1.61
C LYS A 485 67.21 -1.16 -2.81
N PHE A 486 68.33 -0.48 -3.05
CA PHE A 486 69.27 -0.79 -4.13
C PHE A 486 70.62 -1.24 -3.58
N ARG A 487 71.20 -2.26 -4.21
CA ARG A 487 72.55 -2.73 -3.92
C ARG A 487 73.39 -2.61 -5.17
N VAL A 488 74.49 -1.86 -5.10
CA VAL A 488 75.47 -1.77 -6.19
C VAL A 488 76.07 -3.16 -6.42
N THR A 489 76.11 -3.60 -7.67
CA THR A 489 76.68 -4.90 -8.07
C THR A 489 78.01 -4.73 -8.74
N GLU A 490 78.18 -3.68 -9.56
CA GLU A 490 79.40 -3.46 -10.33
C GLU A 490 79.71 -1.96 -10.43
N PHE A 491 80.99 -1.61 -10.45
CA PHE A 491 81.45 -0.25 -10.73
C PHE A 491 82.90 -0.25 -11.24
N LYS A 492 83.31 0.85 -11.87
CA LYS A 492 84.70 1.07 -12.28
C LYS A 492 85.26 2.33 -11.64
N ILE A 493 86.49 2.26 -11.17
CA ILE A 493 87.23 3.43 -10.67
C ILE A 493 88.32 3.80 -11.67
N THR A 494 88.24 4.99 -12.23
CA THR A 494 89.29 5.60 -13.01
C THR A 494 90.02 6.63 -12.16
N VAL A 495 91.32 6.43 -11.96
CA VAL A 495 92.19 7.37 -11.25
C VAL A 495 92.99 8.16 -12.28
N SER A 496 93.05 9.49 -12.13
CA SER A 496 93.89 10.37 -12.94
C SER A 496 95.04 10.93 -12.11
N ALA A 497 96.28 10.63 -12.51
CA ALA A 497 97.48 11.15 -11.87
C ALA A 497 98.47 11.64 -12.93
N LYS A 498 98.90 12.91 -12.85
CA LYS A 498 99.87 13.53 -13.77
C LYS A 498 99.56 13.30 -15.27
N GLY A 499 98.29 13.36 -15.65
CA GLY A 499 97.85 13.20 -17.05
C GLY A 499 97.73 11.76 -17.58
N LYS A 500 98.00 10.74 -16.76
CA LYS A 500 97.75 9.33 -17.10
C LYS A 500 96.54 8.79 -16.32
N THR A 501 95.64 8.09 -17.01
CA THR A 501 94.47 7.46 -16.40
C THR A 501 94.62 5.95 -16.33
N LYS A 502 94.28 5.35 -15.19
CA LYS A 502 94.17 3.89 -15.05
C LYS A 502 92.80 3.52 -14.50
N THR A 503 92.17 2.52 -15.09
CA THR A 503 90.82 2.06 -14.70
C THR A 503 90.90 0.70 -14.03
N TYR A 504 90.17 0.55 -12.94
CA TYR A 504 90.04 -0.66 -12.16
C TYR A 504 88.56 -1.05 -12.11
N ASN A 505 88.26 -2.35 -12.20
CA ASN A 505 86.89 -2.85 -12.20
C ASN A 505 86.58 -3.52 -10.85
N ALA A 506 85.37 -3.34 -10.34
CA ALA A 506 84.85 -4.04 -9.18
C ALA A 506 83.54 -4.75 -9.52
N THR A 507 83.44 -6.00 -9.07
CA THR A 507 82.27 -6.88 -9.24
C THR A 507 81.42 -6.99 -7.97
N SER A 508 81.58 -6.04 -7.04
CA SER A 508 80.78 -5.92 -5.82
C SER A 508 80.53 -4.45 -5.50
N ASN A 509 79.74 -4.15 -4.46
CA ASN A 509 79.61 -2.78 -3.94
C ASN A 509 80.84 -2.29 -3.15
N ARG A 510 81.88 -3.12 -2.97
CA ARG A 510 83.05 -2.81 -2.14
C ARG A 510 84.25 -2.37 -2.97
N ILE A 511 84.99 -1.38 -2.48
CA ILE A 511 86.30 -1.00 -3.05
C ILE A 511 87.29 -2.16 -2.87
N THR A 512 87.90 -2.60 -3.97
CA THR A 512 88.85 -3.72 -3.95
C THR A 512 90.16 -3.34 -3.24
N PRO A 513 90.91 -4.31 -2.69
CA PRO A 513 92.21 -4.04 -2.08
C PRO A 513 93.20 -3.35 -3.02
N GLU A 514 93.16 -3.69 -4.31
CA GLU A 514 93.97 -3.04 -5.36
C GLU A 514 93.60 -1.57 -5.53
N MET A 515 92.31 -1.26 -5.62
CA MET A 515 91.82 0.12 -5.67
C MET A 515 92.26 0.88 -4.41
N LYS A 516 92.08 0.32 -3.21
CA LYS A 516 92.54 0.93 -1.96
C LYS A 516 94.05 1.21 -1.95
N GLY A 517 94.86 0.29 -2.49
CA GLY A 517 96.30 0.47 -2.63
C GLY A 517 96.65 1.69 -3.48
N VAL A 518 95.93 1.90 -4.59
CA VAL A 518 96.10 3.07 -5.46
C VAL A 518 95.62 4.34 -4.78
N LEU A 519 94.48 4.33 -4.09
CA LEU A 519 93.96 5.49 -3.37
C LEU A 519 94.94 5.99 -2.28
N LYS A 520 95.74 5.09 -1.68
CA LYS A 520 96.78 5.46 -0.70
C LYS A 520 97.95 6.23 -1.30
N THR A 521 98.29 6.02 -2.58
CA THR A 521 99.44 6.69 -3.23
C THR A 521 99.09 8.05 -3.84
N MET A 522 97.80 8.41 -3.85
CA MET A 522 97.34 9.66 -4.42
C MET A 522 97.70 10.89 -3.58
N SER A 523 97.94 12.02 -4.26
CA SER A 523 98.26 13.32 -3.66
C SER A 523 97.06 14.29 -3.77
N PRO A 524 97.00 15.33 -2.90
CA PRO A 524 96.03 16.42 -3.05
C PRO A 524 96.00 17.00 -4.46
N GLY A 525 94.80 17.34 -4.95
CA GLY A 525 94.55 17.85 -6.30
C GLY A 525 94.34 16.77 -7.38
N GLN A 526 94.45 15.48 -7.04
CA GLN A 526 94.13 14.38 -7.96
C GLN A 526 92.64 13.98 -7.88
N SER A 527 92.07 13.61 -9.03
CA SER A 527 90.65 13.24 -9.15
C SER A 527 90.46 11.74 -9.39
N ILE A 528 89.40 11.20 -8.80
CA ILE A 528 88.94 9.83 -8.93
C ILE A 528 87.55 9.89 -9.56
N ILE A 529 87.31 9.12 -10.61
CA ILE A 529 86.02 9.03 -11.27
C ILE A 529 85.51 7.61 -11.08
N ILE A 530 84.40 7.47 -10.37
CA ILE A 530 83.65 6.21 -10.27
C ILE A 530 82.56 6.27 -11.33
N LYS A 531 82.60 5.34 -12.28
CA LYS A 531 81.72 5.30 -13.45
C LYS A 531 81.26 3.88 -13.77
N ASP A 532 80.34 3.77 -14.72
CA ASP A 532 79.72 2.50 -15.14
C ASP A 532 79.15 1.72 -13.95
N LEU A 533 78.45 2.42 -13.03
CA LEU A 533 77.88 1.78 -11.87
C LEU A 533 76.57 1.08 -12.21
N VAL A 534 76.42 -0.16 -11.76
CA VAL A 534 75.19 -0.96 -11.91
C VAL A 534 74.68 -1.29 -10.52
N ALA A 535 73.38 -1.12 -10.29
CA ALA A 535 72.74 -1.53 -9.05
C ALA A 535 71.53 -2.42 -9.30
N LYS A 536 71.32 -3.36 -8.38
CA LYS A 536 70.19 -4.27 -8.38
C LYS A 536 69.21 -3.90 -7.26
N ARG A 537 67.93 -3.78 -7.61
CA ARG A 537 66.82 -3.62 -6.66
C ARG A 537 66.55 -4.96 -5.97
N SER A 538 66.20 -4.96 -4.68
CA SER A 538 66.02 -6.19 -3.89
C SER A 538 65.01 -7.20 -4.45
N ASP A 539 63.99 -6.71 -5.16
CA ASP A 539 62.86 -7.43 -5.75
C ASP A 539 62.99 -7.62 -7.27
N ALA A 540 63.99 -7.00 -7.92
CA ALA A 540 64.21 -7.12 -9.36
C ALA A 540 65.22 -8.22 -9.70
N LYS A 541 65.01 -8.92 -10.81
CA LYS A 541 65.94 -9.97 -11.27
C LYS A 541 67.19 -9.38 -11.96
N VAL A 542 67.05 -8.22 -12.60
CA VAL A 542 68.08 -7.59 -13.46
C VAL A 542 68.64 -6.34 -12.79
N GLY A 543 69.93 -6.09 -12.95
CA GLY A 543 70.57 -4.84 -12.52
C GLY A 543 70.32 -3.70 -13.52
N GLN A 544 70.20 -2.48 -13.02
CA GLN A 544 70.02 -1.27 -13.82
C GLN A 544 71.24 -0.34 -13.65
N PRO A 545 71.65 0.37 -14.72
CA PRO A 545 72.68 1.39 -14.60
C PRO A 545 72.22 2.50 -13.66
N LEU A 546 73.14 3.02 -12.86
CA LEU A 546 72.90 4.20 -12.03
C LEU A 546 72.94 5.47 -12.88
N ASP A 547 72.22 6.49 -12.44
CA ASP A 547 72.22 7.80 -13.07
C ASP A 547 73.38 8.64 -12.53
N GLY A 548 74.35 8.91 -13.40
CA GLY A 548 75.52 9.73 -13.10
C GLY A 548 76.76 8.96 -12.60
N ASN A 549 77.86 9.71 -12.52
CA ASN A 549 79.16 9.25 -12.04
C ASN A 549 79.51 9.98 -10.75
N LEU A 550 80.36 9.38 -9.92
CA LEU A 550 80.94 10.07 -8.76
C LEU A 550 82.33 10.60 -9.14
N ILE A 551 82.57 11.88 -8.91
CA ILE A 551 83.88 12.49 -9.12
C ILE A 551 84.37 12.99 -7.76
N ILE A 552 85.50 12.46 -7.33
CA ILE A 552 86.09 12.75 -6.04
C ILE A 552 87.44 13.42 -6.26
N GLU A 553 87.57 14.67 -5.83
CA GLU A 553 88.84 15.39 -5.84
C GLU A 553 89.43 15.40 -4.42
N ILE A 554 90.69 14.99 -4.30
CA ILE A 554 91.38 14.92 -3.00
C ILE A 554 91.80 16.33 -2.59
N GLN A 555 91.31 16.77 -1.43
CA GLN A 555 91.74 18.01 -0.76
C GLN A 555 93.01 17.84 0.06
#